data_AF-A0A534HX35-F1
#
_entry.id   AF-A0A534HX35-F1
#
_cell.length_a   1.000
_cell.length_b   1.000
_cell.length_c   1.000
_cell.angle_alpha   90.00
_cell.angle_beta   90.00
_cell.angle_gamma   90.00
#
_symmetry.space_group_name_H-M   'P 1'
#
loop_
_entity.id
_entity.type
_entity.pdbx_description
1 polymer ?
#
loop_
_entity_poly.entity_id
_entity_poly.type
_entity_poly.pdbx_seq_one_letter_code
_entity_poly.pdbx_strand_id
1 'polypeptide(L)'
;IFIVHGWPKIKDVRKTQEFVKGTGWPRGETFAVLFTLLEFFGGIALILGFLTQAVAFLFFLEMIATTIFSKTKLNKKFILGYELDVVYGAFALVLALLGPGAWSLDHILTLA
;
A
#
# COMPACT_ATOMS: atom_id res chain seq x y z
N ILE A 1 5.15 -5.96 5.78
CA ILE A 1 5.83 -4.66 5.51
C ILE A 1 4.85 -3.49 5.51
N PHE A 2 3.70 -3.61 4.85
CA PHE A 2 2.66 -2.57 4.84
C PHE A 2 2.21 -2.16 6.24
N ILE A 3 1.86 -3.10 7.12
CA ILE A 3 1.49 -2.81 8.51
C ILE A 3 2.59 -2.05 9.26
N VAL A 4 3.87 -2.38 9.01
CA VAL A 4 5.01 -1.71 9.67
C VAL A 4 5.07 -0.22 9.25
N HIS A 5 4.71 0.10 8.01
CA HIS A 5 4.63 1.46 7.51
C HIS A 5 3.32 2.17 7.93
N GLY A 6 2.21 1.45 7.96
CA GLY A 6 0.89 1.98 8.32
C GLY A 6 0.72 2.24 9.83
N TRP A 7 1.34 1.43 10.69
CA TRP A 7 1.23 1.57 12.15
C TRP A 7 1.67 2.93 12.73
N PRO A 8 2.82 3.51 12.33
CA PRO A 8 3.15 4.86 12.77
C PRO A 8 2.21 5.90 12.17
N LYS A 9 1.73 5.71 10.93
CA LYS A 9 0.85 6.66 10.25
C LYS A 9 -0.55 6.71 10.86
N ILE A 10 -1.11 5.57 11.29
CA ILE A 10 -2.43 5.53 11.94
C ILE A 10 -2.40 6.20 13.33
N LYS A 11 -1.24 6.16 14.01
CA LYS A 11 -1.05 6.84 15.30
C LYS A 11 -0.93 8.36 15.18
N ASP A 12 -0.47 8.85 14.03
CA ASP A 12 -0.34 10.29 13.75
C ASP A 12 -0.62 10.58 12.27
N VAL A 13 -1.91 10.51 11.92
CA VAL A 13 -2.38 10.73 10.55
C VAL A 13 -2.07 12.16 10.12
N ARG A 14 -2.22 13.13 11.04
CA ARG A 14 -1.98 14.55 10.77
C ARG A 14 -0.54 14.80 10.33
N LYS A 15 0.45 14.22 11.01
CA LYS A 15 1.85 14.33 10.61
C LYS A 15 2.10 13.81 9.20
N THR A 16 1.44 12.71 8.83
CA THR A 16 1.54 12.14 7.47
C THR A 16 0.92 13.08 6.43
N GLN A 17 -0.25 13.65 6.73
CA GLN A 17 -0.92 14.62 5.87
C GLN A 17 -0.08 15.89 5.67
N GLU A 18 0.45 16.45 6.76
CA GLU A 18 1.31 17.64 6.73
C GLU A 18 2.59 17.40 5.93
N PHE A 19 3.21 16.23 6.09
CA PHE A 19 4.39 15.85 5.30
C PHE A 19 4.07 15.83 3.80
N VAL A 20 3.01 15.12 3.39
CA VAL A 20 2.67 15.01 1.96
C VAL A 20 2.22 16.36 1.41
N LYS A 21 1.46 17.15 2.17
CA LYS A 21 1.09 18.53 1.81
C LYS A 21 2.32 19.39 1.54
N GLY A 22 3.34 19.30 2.39
CA GLY A 22 4.60 20.04 2.26
C GLY A 22 5.38 19.73 0.98
N THR A 23 5.14 18.59 0.33
CA THR A 23 5.79 18.23 -0.95
C THR A 23 5.12 18.84 -2.19
N GLY A 24 3.97 19.52 -2.02
CA GLY A 24 3.18 20.06 -3.13
C GLY A 24 2.58 18.98 -4.03
N TRP A 25 2.27 17.79 -3.49
CA TRP A 25 1.54 16.76 -4.22
C TRP A 25 0.04 17.10 -4.27
N PRO A 26 -0.60 17.11 -5.45
CA PRO A 26 -2.02 17.44 -5.56
C PRO A 26 -2.90 16.51 -4.71
N ARG A 27 -3.77 17.10 -3.87
CA ARG A 27 -4.61 16.35 -2.91
C ARG A 27 -3.82 15.39 -2.00
N GLY A 28 -2.57 15.73 -1.68
CA GLY A 28 -1.66 14.91 -0.90
C GLY A 28 -2.20 14.48 0.47
N GLU A 29 -2.95 15.36 1.15
CA GLU A 29 -3.59 15.05 2.42
C GLU A 29 -4.62 13.91 2.32
N THR A 30 -5.38 13.85 1.22
CA THR A 30 -6.39 12.81 1.00
C THR A 30 -5.73 11.48 0.70
N PHE A 31 -4.73 11.46 -0.19
CA PHE A 31 -3.97 10.25 -0.50
C PHE A 31 -3.22 9.73 0.73
N ALA A 32 -2.66 10.62 1.56
CA ALA A 32 -2.01 10.24 2.81
C ALA A 32 -2.94 9.45 3.73
N VAL A 33 -4.20 9.87 3.88
CA VAL A 33 -5.19 9.15 4.70
C VAL A 33 -5.54 7.81 4.07
N LEU A 34 -5.83 7.78 2.77
CA LEU A 34 -6.21 6.55 2.07
C LEU A 34 -5.10 5.49 2.14
N PHE A 35 -3.84 5.89 1.90
CA PHE A 35 -2.69 4.99 2.01
C PHE A 35 -2.44 4.55 3.45
N THR A 36 -2.62 5.44 4.43
CA THR A 36 -2.52 5.05 5.85
C THR A 36 -3.53 3.96 6.22
N LEU A 37 -4.77 4.11 5.78
CA LEU A 37 -5.82 3.11 6.01
C LEU A 37 -5.51 1.80 5.28
N LEU A 38 -5.10 1.88 4.01
CA LEU A 38 -4.76 0.71 3.21
C LEU A 38 -3.56 -0.05 3.77
N GLU A 39 -2.46 0.64 4.10
CA GLU A 39 -1.25 0.01 4.64
C GLU A 39 -1.51 -0.74 5.94
N PHE A 40 -2.33 -0.17 6.82
CA PHE A 40 -2.64 -0.78 8.10
C PHE A 40 -3.73 -1.86 7.96
N PHE A 41 -4.94 -1.48 7.56
CA PHE A 41 -6.07 -2.40 7.51
C PHE A 41 -5.98 -3.38 6.34
N GLY A 42 -5.57 -2.90 5.16
CA GLY A 42 -5.30 -3.78 4.01
C GLY A 42 -4.15 -4.74 4.29
N GLY A 43 -3.12 -4.30 5.02
CA GLY A 43 -2.04 -5.18 5.45
C GLY A 43 -2.54 -6.33 6.32
N ILE A 44 -3.44 -6.07 7.26
CA ILE A 44 -4.09 -7.10 8.07
C ILE A 44 -4.99 -7.98 7.21
N ALA A 45 -5.78 -7.39 6.32
CA ALA A 45 -6.67 -8.11 5.41
C ALA A 45 -5.90 -9.11 4.53
N LEU A 46 -4.75 -8.73 3.97
CA LEU A 46 -3.90 -9.64 3.19
C LEU A 46 -3.34 -10.79 4.03
N ILE A 47 -2.97 -10.56 5.30
CA ILE A 47 -2.49 -11.63 6.18
C ILE A 47 -3.58 -12.67 6.44
N LEU A 48 -4.81 -12.20 6.66
CA LEU A 48 -5.97 -13.07 6.86
C LEU A 48 -6.47 -13.69 5.55
N GLY A 49 -6.01 -13.19 4.39
CA GLY A 49 -6.54 -13.55 3.08
C GLY A 49 -8.01 -13.14 2.92
N PHE A 50 -8.36 -11.93 3.37
CA PHE A 50 -9.70 -11.37 3.22
C PHE A 50 -9.73 -10.28 2.13
N LEU A 51 -10.64 -10.41 1.17
CA LEU A 51 -10.73 -9.60 -0.05
C LEU A 51 -9.38 -9.50 -0.77
N THR A 52 -8.64 -10.60 -0.83
CA THR A 52 -7.22 -10.68 -1.20
C THR A 52 -6.95 -10.02 -2.54
N GLN A 53 -7.72 -10.35 -3.58
CA GLN A 53 -7.50 -9.78 -4.92
C GLN A 53 -7.74 -8.27 -4.95
N ALA A 54 -8.82 -7.80 -4.32
CA ALA A 54 -9.16 -6.38 -4.28
C ALA A 54 -8.11 -5.58 -3.48
N VAL A 55 -7.73 -6.07 -2.29
CA VAL A 55 -6.73 -5.42 -1.43
C VAL A 55 -5.35 -5.45 -2.09
N ALA A 56 -4.96 -6.56 -2.72
CA ALA A 56 -3.71 -6.67 -3.45
C ALA A 56 -3.68 -5.71 -4.65
N PHE A 57 -4.78 -5.56 -5.38
CA PHE A 57 -4.88 -4.59 -6.47
C PHE A 57 -4.74 -3.13 -5.96
N LEU A 58 -5.34 -2.81 -4.82
CA LEU A 58 -5.17 -1.49 -4.19
C LEU A 58 -3.71 -1.25 -3.79
N PHE A 59 -3.03 -2.25 -3.21
CA PHE A 59 -1.60 -2.13 -2.92
C PHE A 59 -0.75 -1.97 -4.16
N PHE A 60 -1.09 -2.64 -5.26
CA PHE A 60 -0.40 -2.44 -6.54
C PHE A 60 -0.51 -0.98 -7.02
N LEU A 61 -1.71 -0.40 -6.96
CA LEU A 61 -1.92 1.02 -7.29
C LEU A 61 -1.17 1.96 -6.34
N GLU A 62 -1.17 1.65 -5.05
CA GLU A 62 -0.41 2.40 -4.05
C GLU A 62 1.09 2.36 -4.37
N MET A 63 1.66 1.20 -4.71
CA MET A 63 3.08 1.06 -5.04
C MET A 63 3.47 1.84 -6.31
N ILE A 64 2.58 1.95 -7.29
CA ILE A 64 2.79 2.83 -8.45
C ILE A 64 2.84 4.30 -7.99
N ALA A 65 1.87 4.71 -7.18
CA ALA A 65 1.79 6.08 -6.69
C ALA A 65 3.00 6.45 -5.81
N THR A 66 3.42 5.58 -4.90
CA THR A 66 4.61 5.79 -4.04
C THR A 66 5.89 5.78 -4.86
N THR A 67 6.02 4.93 -5.88
CA THR A 67 7.15 4.95 -6.82
C THR A 67 7.27 6.32 -7.51
N ILE A 68 6.16 6.83 -8.07
CA ILE A 68 6.14 8.14 -8.74
C ILE A 68 6.45 9.26 -7.73
N PHE A 69 5.88 9.20 -6.52
CA PHE A 69 6.13 10.17 -5.46
C PHE A 69 7.61 10.17 -5.01
N SER A 70 8.18 8.99 -4.75
CA SER A 70 9.58 8.78 -4.37
C SER A 70 10.53 9.34 -5.43
N LYS A 71 10.23 9.14 -6.71
CA LYS A 71 11.04 9.64 -7.83
C LYS A 71 10.91 11.16 -8.01
N THR A 72 9.69 11.70 -7.97
CA THR A 72 9.43 13.09 -8.39
C THR A 72 9.45 14.12 -7.26
N LYS A 73 9.07 13.71 -6.04
CA LYS A 73 8.97 14.61 -4.88
C LYS A 73 10.11 14.43 -3.89
N LEU A 74 10.58 13.20 -3.73
CA LEU A 74 11.68 12.89 -2.81
C LEU A 74 13.05 12.76 -3.50
N ASN A 75 13.09 12.78 -4.84
CA ASN A 75 14.30 12.60 -5.64
C ASN A 75 15.12 11.36 -5.26
N LYS A 76 14.43 10.28 -4.83
CA LYS A 76 15.09 9.02 -4.47
C LYS A 76 15.68 8.36 -5.72
N LYS A 77 16.87 7.78 -5.57
CA LYS A 77 17.46 6.88 -6.57
C LYS A 77 16.67 5.57 -6.64
N PHE A 78 16.94 4.76 -7.65
CA PHE A 78 16.32 3.43 -7.77
C PHE A 78 16.83 2.51 -6.67
N ILE A 79 18.15 2.19 -6.70
CA ILE A 79 18.84 1.38 -5.71
C ILE A 79 18.82 2.09 -4.34
N LEU A 80 18.48 1.35 -3.29
CA LEU A 80 18.25 1.85 -1.92
C LEU A 80 17.20 2.97 -1.83
N GLY A 81 16.34 3.10 -2.85
CA GLY A 81 15.25 4.05 -2.87
C GLY A 81 13.93 3.37 -3.21
N TYR A 82 13.42 3.59 -4.41
CA TYR A 82 12.10 3.09 -4.81
C TYR A 82 12.11 1.69 -5.44
N GLU A 83 13.24 0.98 -5.45
CA GLU A 83 13.29 -0.42 -5.93
C GLU A 83 12.34 -1.34 -5.15
N LEU A 84 12.21 -1.12 -3.83
CA LEU A 84 11.30 -1.90 -2.99
C LEU A 84 9.84 -1.63 -3.34
N ASP A 85 9.48 -0.38 -3.66
CA ASP A 85 8.13 -0.02 -4.10
C ASP A 85 7.76 -0.84 -5.35
N VAL A 86 8.68 -0.95 -6.32
CA VAL A 86 8.48 -1.74 -7.55
C VAL A 86 8.35 -3.24 -7.25
N VAL A 87 9.23 -3.79 -6.40
CA VAL A 87 9.20 -5.21 -6.02
C VAL A 87 7.90 -5.56 -5.29
N TYR A 88 7.46 -4.74 -4.34
CA TYR A 88 6.21 -4.95 -3.64
C TYR A 88 5.00 -4.78 -4.55
N GLY A 89 5.06 -3.85 -5.51
CA GLY A 89 4.05 -3.73 -6.56
C GLY A 89 3.94 -5.01 -7.38
N ALA A 90 5.06 -5.59 -7.81
CA ALA A 90 5.06 -6.86 -8.54
C ALA A 90 4.43 -8.01 -7.72
N PHE A 91 4.76 -8.14 -6.44
CA PHE A 91 4.14 -9.14 -5.58
C PHE A 91 2.64 -8.91 -5.38
N ALA A 92 2.23 -7.66 -5.19
CA ALA A 92 0.83 -7.30 -5.07
C ALA A 92 0.06 -7.63 -6.36
N LEU A 93 0.66 -7.40 -7.54
CA LEU A 93 0.07 -7.77 -8.82
C LEU A 93 -0.07 -9.30 -8.98
N VAL A 94 0.93 -10.07 -8.57
CA VAL A 94 0.85 -11.54 -8.57
C VAL A 94 -0.33 -12.01 -7.71
N LEU A 95 -0.49 -11.47 -6.50
CA LEU A 95 -1.62 -11.82 -5.62
C LEU A 95 -2.97 -11.37 -6.20
N ALA A 96 -3.03 -10.20 -6.83
CA ALA A 96 -4.25 -9.72 -7.49
C ALA A 96 -4.69 -10.65 -8.63
N LEU A 97 -3.75 -11.20 -9.39
CA LEU A 97 -4.02 -12.07 -10.54
C LEU A 97 -4.25 -13.53 -10.16
N LEU A 98 -3.43 -14.09 -9.27
CA LEU A 98 -3.50 -15.51 -8.89
C LEU A 98 -4.56 -15.79 -7.81
N GLY A 99 -4.94 -14.76 -7.05
CA GLY A 99 -5.97 -14.88 -6.03
C GLY A 99 -5.45 -15.41 -4.68
N PRO A 100 -6.38 -15.68 -3.76
CA PRO A 100 -6.07 -16.10 -2.41
C PRO A 100 -5.64 -17.57 -2.32
N GLY A 101 -4.86 -17.92 -1.28
CA GLY A 101 -4.47 -19.30 -1.00
C GLY A 101 -5.57 -20.12 -0.32
N ALA A 102 -5.40 -21.44 -0.27
CA ALA A 102 -6.38 -22.39 0.30
C ALA A 102 -6.74 -22.13 1.78
N TRP A 103 -5.89 -21.44 2.53
CA TRP A 103 -6.11 -21.12 3.96
C TRP A 103 -6.59 -19.68 4.20
N SER A 104 -6.96 -18.98 3.13
CA SER A 104 -7.49 -17.63 3.20
C SER A 104 -8.92 -17.59 3.76
N LEU A 105 -9.29 -16.48 4.39
CA LEU A 105 -10.69 -16.21 4.72
C LEU A 105 -11.57 -16.17 3.46
N ASP A 106 -11.05 -15.70 2.33
CA ASP A 106 -11.79 -15.70 1.06
C ASP A 106 -12.23 -17.10 0.66
N HIS A 107 -11.35 -18.10 0.79
CA HIS A 107 -11.68 -19.48 0.48
C HIS A 107 -12.69 -20.07 1.49
N ILE A 108 -12.50 -19.78 2.78
CA ILE A 108 -13.39 -20.25 3.86
C ILE A 108 -14.80 -19.64 3.71
N LEU A 109 -14.87 -18.37 3.30
CA LEU A 109 -16.11 -17.61 3.14
C LEU A 109 -16.67 -17.66 1.72
N THR A 110 -16.08 -18.45 0.81
CA THR A 110 -16.50 -18.60 -0.59
C THR A 110 -16.56 -17.27 -1.37
N LEU A 111 -15.64 -16.35 -1.08
CA LEU A 111 -15.51 -15.05 -1.76
C LEU A 111 -14.65 -15.12 -3.04
N ALA A 112 -13.97 -16.25 -3.27
CA ALA A 112 -13.12 -16.54 -4.42
C ALA A 112 -13.20 -18.03 -4.79
#